data_AF-A0A1M3LD85-F1
#
_entry.id   AF-A0A1M3LD85-F1
#
_cell.length_a   1.000
_cell.length_b   1.000
_cell.length_c   1.000
_cell.angle_alpha   90.00
_cell.angle_beta   90.00
_cell.angle_gamma   90.00
#
_symmetry.space_group_name_H-M   'P 1'
#
loop_
_entity.id
_entity.type
_entity.pdbx_description
1 polymer ?
#
loop_
_entity_poly.entity_id
_entity_poly.type
_entity_poly.pdbx_seq_one_letter_code
_entity_poly.pdbx_strand_id
1 'polypeptide(L)'
;MSEISYLGNYGLSVAEDTVLSFQLGDRPMGSSVLNDPGFERAVMQPVIPRWLNIQGYNVYARGDHNLQCEEQEYTIKRNRLHPRLIDKQVKFLYGLGPHGYFITTDTEGKLQRKWFRDPEVFSWLESWQKNGIESSYTDFGRNVIRHFYTFYDYFTKHRFSIGSQFGFGLPITGLELVENKHCRLATSKSFDAAQDIPTYKDFRYIAFGNWGLATTKFKVYPRFDIAEVKNYQYAAISHHRQTSVGDFYGCNETYEGTKPWIRGANDSPEYINSFLKNSLSAKIHIIIPDAWIASKRNQIKAICEENKQRKANSKALLTYNGIDVGTNYSEAFLINYMNAEIKKATEFLSGKSNQGKSFVSYSFRTSAKEEERWRFETIDMKYKEYIEAMIAYDQRVDNVLVSSMGLDPSITGISQNGVISKSGADVYYNYIVYLSSLTSDDEICSEAFNYALQVNFPQKYNDGYRIGFYRDIPSRQSEVSQNNRLDAPQA
;
A
#
# COMPACT_ATOMS: atom_id res chain seq x y z
N MET A 1 -24.93 47.42 8.90
CA MET A 1 -25.69 46.21 8.46
C MET A 1 -24.66 45.29 7.83
N SER A 2 -24.37 44.12 8.40
CA SER A 2 -23.33 43.22 7.87
C SER A 2 -23.86 42.49 6.64
N GLU A 3 -23.28 42.76 5.47
CA GLU A 3 -23.64 42.08 4.22
C GLU A 3 -22.76 40.85 4.07
N ILE A 4 -23.35 39.66 4.15
CA ILE A 4 -22.65 38.39 3.91
C ILE A 4 -22.99 37.96 2.49
N SER A 5 -22.00 38.01 1.60
CA SER A 5 -22.12 37.54 0.23
C SER A 5 -21.37 36.22 0.06
N TYR A 6 -22.05 35.20 -0.47
CA TYR A 6 -21.48 33.90 -0.77
C TYR A 6 -21.17 33.77 -2.26
N LEU A 7 -19.98 33.26 -2.59
CA LEU A 7 -19.62 32.86 -3.96
C LEU A 7 -19.02 31.45 -3.91
N GLY A 8 -19.89 30.43 -3.93
CA GLY A 8 -19.49 29.03 -3.74
C GLY A 8 -18.96 28.76 -2.32
N ASN A 9 -17.76 28.19 -2.21
CA ASN A 9 -17.09 27.86 -0.94
C ASN A 9 -16.34 29.05 -0.31
N TYR A 10 -16.44 30.24 -0.90
CA TYR A 10 -15.86 31.48 -0.41
C TYR A 10 -16.95 32.37 0.19
N GLY A 11 -16.75 32.78 1.44
CA GLY A 11 -17.57 33.76 2.13
C GLY A 11 -16.80 35.07 2.30
N LEU A 12 -17.43 36.18 1.94
CA LEU A 12 -16.95 37.52 2.24
C LEU A 12 -17.94 38.18 3.19
N SER A 13 -17.44 38.59 4.36
CA SER A 13 -18.19 39.43 5.30
C SER A 13 -17.54 40.80 5.34
N VAL A 14 -18.31 41.83 4.97
CA VAL A 14 -17.88 43.23 5.04
C VAL A 14 -18.75 43.95 6.08
N ALA A 15 -18.10 44.48 7.10
CA ALA A 15 -18.68 45.42 8.05
C ALA A 15 -17.92 46.75 7.97
N GLU A 16 -18.48 47.83 8.55
CA GLU A 16 -17.92 49.19 8.47
C GLU A 16 -16.43 49.27 8.87
N ASP A 17 -15.98 48.36 9.75
CA ASP A 17 -14.65 48.40 10.35
C ASP A 17 -13.83 47.11 10.14
N THR A 18 -14.37 46.10 9.44
CA THR A 18 -13.71 44.79 9.25
C THR A 18 -14.05 44.15 7.91
N VAL A 19 -13.01 43.63 7.24
CA VAL A 19 -13.14 42.78 6.04
C VAL A 19 -12.58 41.41 6.39
N LEU A 20 -13.43 40.38 6.37
CA LEU A 20 -13.05 39.01 6.68
C LEU A 20 -13.45 38.10 5.51
N SER A 21 -12.45 37.52 4.85
CA SER A 21 -12.65 36.50 3.83
C SER A 21 -12.29 35.13 4.39
N PHE A 22 -13.17 34.15 4.22
CA PHE A 22 -12.89 32.77 4.61
C PHE A 22 -13.33 31.80 3.52
N GLN A 23 -12.67 30.64 3.48
CA GLN A 23 -12.96 29.55 2.56
C GLN A 23 -13.23 28.28 3.37
N LEU A 24 -14.32 27.58 3.07
CA LEU A 24 -14.67 26.31 3.71
C LEU A 24 -15.02 25.26 2.64
N GLY A 25 -14.27 24.15 2.60
CA GLY A 25 -14.61 22.97 1.80
C GLY A 25 -13.41 22.20 1.22
N ASP A 26 -13.61 20.89 1.01
CA ASP A 26 -12.62 19.90 0.55
C ASP A 26 -12.31 19.94 -0.96
N ARG A 27 -12.82 20.92 -1.73
CA ARG A 27 -12.65 20.95 -3.20
C ARG A 27 -12.49 22.37 -3.72
N PRO A 28 -11.26 22.86 -3.98
CA PRO A 28 -11.08 24.06 -4.77
C PRO A 28 -11.53 23.77 -6.22
N MET A 29 -12.46 24.58 -6.72
CA MET A 29 -12.88 24.60 -8.13
C MET A 29 -11.66 24.89 -9.00
N GLY A 30 -11.04 23.82 -9.48
CA GLY A 30 -9.73 23.78 -10.14
C GLY A 30 -9.21 22.35 -10.24
N SER A 31 -9.65 21.45 -9.35
CA SER A 31 -9.34 20.02 -9.40
C SER A 31 -10.41 19.19 -10.13
N SER A 32 -10.78 19.59 -11.35
CA SER A 32 -11.44 18.65 -12.29
C SER A 32 -10.41 17.76 -13.01
N VAL A 33 -9.12 17.87 -12.67
CA VAL A 33 -8.01 17.16 -13.32
C VAL A 33 -7.39 16.09 -12.42
N LEU A 34 -7.69 16.08 -11.12
CA LEU A 34 -7.23 15.04 -10.20
C LEU A 34 -8.45 14.40 -9.57
N ASN A 35 -8.77 13.18 -10.02
CA ASN A 35 -9.54 12.24 -9.24
C ASN A 35 -8.83 12.10 -7.89
N ASP A 36 -9.46 12.61 -6.84
CA ASP A 36 -9.03 12.36 -5.48
C ASP A 36 -9.21 10.86 -5.18
N PRO A 37 -8.12 10.08 -5.01
CA PRO A 37 -8.20 8.63 -4.81
C PRO A 37 -8.91 8.24 -3.51
N GLY A 38 -9.10 9.18 -2.58
CA GLY A 38 -9.70 8.94 -1.26
C GLY A 38 -11.23 8.90 -1.26
N PHE A 39 -11.88 9.42 -2.30
CA PHE A 39 -13.34 9.54 -2.37
C PHE A 39 -13.88 9.29 -3.77
N GLU A 40 -13.64 8.10 -4.32
CA GLU A 40 -14.43 7.63 -5.46
C GLU A 40 -15.89 7.44 -5.02
N ARG A 41 -16.81 8.12 -5.71
CA ARG A 41 -18.24 7.82 -5.58
C ARG A 41 -18.43 6.35 -5.96
N ALA A 42 -18.95 5.54 -5.05
CA ALA A 42 -19.50 4.22 -5.34
C ALA A 42 -20.75 4.37 -6.21
N VAL A 43 -20.59 4.82 -7.46
CA VAL A 43 -21.57 4.54 -8.50
C VAL A 43 -21.22 3.12 -8.93
N MET A 44 -22.06 2.14 -8.61
CA MET A 44 -21.98 0.83 -9.26
C MET A 44 -22.15 1.07 -10.76
N GLN A 45 -21.04 1.27 -11.47
CA GLN A 45 -21.04 1.05 -12.89
C GLN A 45 -21.12 -0.46 -13.09
N PRO A 46 -22.02 -0.95 -13.95
CA PRO A 46 -21.98 -2.36 -14.31
C PRO A 46 -20.58 -2.66 -14.87
N VAL A 47 -19.90 -3.64 -14.27
CA VAL A 47 -18.61 -4.14 -14.77
C VAL A 47 -18.91 -4.86 -16.07
N ILE A 48 -18.97 -4.11 -17.17
CA ILE A 48 -19.08 -4.67 -18.50
C ILE A 48 -17.68 -5.15 -18.86
N PRO A 49 -17.49 -6.44 -19.17
CA PRO A 49 -16.19 -6.94 -19.55
C PRO A 49 -15.66 -6.17 -20.75
N ARG A 50 -14.49 -5.55 -20.60
CA ARG A 50 -13.88 -4.76 -21.68
C ARG A 50 -13.14 -5.69 -22.63
N TRP A 51 -13.66 -5.82 -23.84
CA TRP A 51 -13.02 -6.57 -24.91
C TRP A 51 -12.08 -5.66 -25.70
N LEU A 52 -10.90 -6.17 -26.03
CA LEU A 52 -9.91 -5.52 -26.88
C LEU A 52 -9.71 -6.37 -28.14
N ASN A 53 -9.49 -5.74 -29.30
CA ASN A 53 -9.15 -6.48 -30.52
C ASN A 53 -7.67 -6.30 -30.86
N ILE A 54 -6.94 -7.42 -31.02
CA ILE A 54 -5.52 -7.44 -31.36
C ILE A 54 -5.26 -8.50 -32.40
N GLN A 55 -4.76 -8.10 -33.57
CA GLN A 55 -4.36 -9.03 -34.64
C GLN A 55 -5.46 -10.06 -34.99
N GLY A 56 -6.74 -9.66 -34.95
CA GLY A 56 -7.87 -10.55 -35.21
C GLY A 56 -8.32 -11.41 -34.02
N TYR A 57 -7.68 -11.28 -32.86
CA TYR A 57 -8.10 -11.93 -31.62
C TYR A 57 -8.89 -10.97 -30.73
N ASN A 58 -9.97 -11.48 -30.13
CA ASN A 58 -10.69 -10.79 -29.07
C ASN A 58 -10.06 -11.15 -27.72
N VAL A 59 -9.56 -10.13 -27.03
CA VAL A 59 -8.81 -10.24 -25.78
C VAL A 59 -9.66 -9.74 -24.63
N TYR A 60 -9.70 -10.52 -23.55
CA TYR A 60 -10.40 -10.18 -22.33
C TYR A 60 -9.52 -9.29 -21.45
N ALA A 61 -9.96 -8.06 -21.18
CA ALA A 61 -9.23 -7.13 -20.32
C ALA A 61 -9.11 -7.67 -18.89
N ARG A 62 -8.00 -7.31 -18.24
CA ARG A 62 -7.73 -7.70 -16.85
C ARG A 62 -7.99 -6.55 -15.89
N GLY A 63 -9.15 -6.60 -15.23
CA GLY A 63 -9.73 -5.51 -14.45
C GLY A 63 -10.24 -4.35 -15.31
N ASP A 64 -10.81 -3.34 -14.67
CA ASP A 64 -11.53 -2.26 -15.35
C ASP A 64 -10.67 -1.54 -16.40
N HIS A 65 -9.43 -1.17 -16.07
CA HIS A 65 -8.55 -0.42 -16.96
C HIS A 65 -7.53 -1.30 -17.70
N ASN A 66 -7.71 -2.63 -17.67
CA ASN A 66 -6.73 -3.59 -18.18
C ASN A 66 -5.35 -3.52 -17.47
N LEU A 67 -5.28 -2.92 -16.28
CA LEU A 67 -4.06 -2.64 -15.51
C LEU A 67 -4.11 -3.21 -14.08
N GLN A 68 -4.98 -4.20 -13.82
CA GLN A 68 -5.17 -4.73 -12.46
C GLN A 68 -3.87 -5.26 -11.84
N CYS A 69 -3.04 -5.97 -12.62
CA CYS A 69 -1.76 -6.49 -12.12
C CYS A 69 -0.84 -5.35 -11.68
N GLU A 70 -0.76 -4.30 -12.49
CA GLU A 70 0.08 -3.12 -12.23
C GLU A 70 -0.41 -2.36 -10.99
N GLU A 71 -1.72 -2.18 -10.84
CA GLU A 71 -2.32 -1.58 -9.64
C GLU A 71 -2.04 -2.40 -8.37
N GLN A 72 -2.19 -3.72 -8.46
CA GLN A 72 -1.92 -4.66 -7.38
C GLN A 72 -0.44 -4.60 -6.97
N GLU A 73 0.48 -4.73 -7.93
CA GLU A 73 1.92 -4.61 -7.69
C GLU A 73 2.27 -3.27 -7.04
N TYR A 74 1.74 -2.17 -7.56
CA TYR A 74 2.02 -0.82 -7.04
C TYR A 74 1.58 -0.69 -5.58
N THR A 75 0.35 -1.12 -5.28
CA THR A 75 -0.24 -1.01 -3.95
C THR A 75 0.49 -1.89 -2.94
N ILE A 76 0.84 -3.12 -3.31
CA ILE A 76 1.57 -4.08 -2.47
C ILE A 76 2.99 -3.58 -2.21
N LYS A 77 3.74 -3.18 -3.25
CA LYS A 77 5.14 -2.75 -3.13
C LYS A 77 5.32 -1.48 -2.30
N ARG A 78 4.33 -0.59 -2.30
CA ARG A 78 4.32 0.62 -1.45
C ARG A 78 3.97 0.34 0.01
N ASN A 79 3.41 -0.84 0.32
CA ASN A 79 3.05 -1.17 1.68
C ASN A 79 4.23 -1.70 2.49
N ARG A 80 4.38 -1.21 3.72
CA ARG A 80 5.48 -1.59 4.61
C ARG A 80 5.47 -3.05 5.06
N LEU A 81 4.29 -3.68 5.10
CA LEU A 81 4.11 -5.00 5.68
C LEU A 81 3.72 -6.07 4.66
N HIS A 82 2.82 -5.75 3.74
CA HIS A 82 2.22 -6.69 2.78
C HIS A 82 3.25 -7.54 2.02
N PRO A 83 4.35 -6.99 1.45
CA PRO A 83 5.36 -7.80 0.77
C PRO A 83 6.02 -8.85 1.67
N ARG A 84 6.23 -8.54 2.96
CA ARG A 84 6.83 -9.48 3.92
C ARG A 84 5.86 -10.60 4.28
N LEU A 85 4.56 -10.33 4.30
CA LEU A 85 3.55 -11.35 4.54
C LEU A 85 3.46 -12.32 3.35
N ILE A 86 3.45 -11.82 2.11
CA ILE A 86 3.52 -12.67 0.91
C ILE A 86 4.78 -13.53 0.94
N ASP A 87 5.94 -12.94 1.25
CA ASP A 87 7.20 -13.71 1.36
C ASP A 87 7.13 -14.81 2.44
N LYS A 88 6.40 -14.58 3.54
CA LYS A 88 6.13 -15.62 4.55
C LYS A 88 5.22 -16.72 4.01
N GLN A 89 4.12 -16.38 3.33
CA GLN A 89 3.25 -17.37 2.70
C GLN A 89 4.03 -18.22 1.69
N VAL A 90 4.88 -17.59 0.88
CA VAL A 90 5.80 -18.26 -0.05
C VAL A 90 6.71 -19.23 0.69
N LYS A 91 7.35 -18.82 1.78
CA LYS A 91 8.25 -19.69 2.56
C LYS A 91 7.53 -20.88 3.17
N PHE A 92 6.34 -20.65 3.74
CA PHE A 92 5.54 -21.71 4.36
C PHE A 92 5.03 -22.72 3.34
N LEU A 93 4.56 -22.28 2.18
CA LEU A 93 4.13 -23.18 1.12
C LEU A 93 5.32 -23.90 0.47
N TYR A 94 6.41 -23.18 0.16
CA TYR A 94 7.57 -23.73 -0.53
C TYR A 94 8.28 -24.81 0.30
N GLY A 95 8.44 -24.61 1.61
CA GLY A 95 9.11 -25.57 2.50
C GLY A 95 10.53 -25.92 2.01
N LEU A 96 10.78 -27.21 1.73
CA LEU A 96 12.04 -27.70 1.15
C LEU A 96 12.04 -27.72 -0.39
N GLY A 97 10.96 -27.26 -1.02
CA GLY A 97 10.81 -27.13 -2.46
C GLY A 97 10.07 -28.29 -3.13
N PRO A 98 10.04 -28.32 -4.47
CA PRO A 98 9.32 -29.34 -5.24
C PRO A 98 9.87 -30.74 -4.99
N HIS A 99 9.00 -31.66 -4.57
CA HIS A 99 9.28 -33.06 -4.33
C HIS A 99 8.20 -33.94 -4.97
N GLY A 100 8.57 -35.15 -5.37
CA GLY A 100 7.60 -36.13 -5.82
C GLY A 100 6.92 -36.85 -4.66
N TYR A 101 5.68 -37.28 -4.85
CA TYR A 101 4.94 -38.06 -3.87
C TYR A 101 3.90 -38.99 -4.51
N PHE A 102 3.47 -39.98 -3.72
CA PHE A 102 2.28 -40.78 -3.95
C PHE A 102 1.28 -40.53 -2.82
N ILE A 103 -0.01 -40.54 -3.14
CA ILE A 103 -1.06 -40.57 -2.12
C ILE A 103 -1.20 -42.03 -1.66
N THR A 104 -1.01 -42.25 -0.37
CA THR A 104 -1.10 -43.57 0.27
C THR A 104 -2.01 -43.49 1.48
N THR A 105 -2.46 -44.64 1.98
CA THR A 105 -3.25 -44.73 3.21
C THR A 105 -2.34 -45.24 4.33
N ASP A 106 -2.38 -44.62 5.51
CA ASP A 106 -1.66 -45.10 6.69
C ASP A 106 -2.32 -46.34 7.33
N THR A 107 -1.74 -46.85 8.41
CA THR A 107 -2.27 -48.00 9.15
C THR A 107 -3.62 -47.73 9.82
N GLU A 108 -4.04 -46.46 9.93
CA GLU A 108 -5.29 -46.01 10.52
C GLU A 108 -6.36 -45.64 9.48
N GLY A 109 -6.07 -45.79 8.19
CA GLY A 109 -7.02 -45.46 7.12
C GLY A 109 -6.98 -43.99 6.66
N LYS A 110 -6.04 -43.17 7.13
CA LYS A 110 -5.92 -41.75 6.74
C LYS A 110 -5.05 -41.58 5.51
N LEU A 111 -5.45 -40.67 4.62
CA LEU A 111 -4.68 -40.31 3.44
C LEU A 111 -3.43 -39.52 3.84
N GLN A 112 -2.29 -39.93 3.31
CA GLN A 112 -1.00 -39.29 3.52
C GLN A 112 -0.15 -39.28 2.26
N ARG A 113 0.65 -38.23 2.08
CA ARG A 113 1.64 -38.15 1.00
C ARG A 113 2.90 -38.88 1.39
N LYS A 114 3.24 -39.93 0.65
CA LYS A 114 4.54 -40.62 0.76
C LYS A 114 5.50 -40.00 -0.26
N TRP A 115 6.46 -39.23 0.24
CA TRP A 115 7.43 -38.52 -0.59
C TRP A 115 8.47 -39.47 -1.20
N PHE A 116 8.74 -39.29 -2.48
CA PHE A 116 9.67 -40.10 -3.26
C PHE A 116 10.31 -39.27 -4.39
N ARG A 117 11.65 -39.26 -4.42
CA ARG A 117 12.43 -38.60 -5.47
C ARG A 117 12.73 -39.59 -6.59
N ASP A 118 11.93 -39.53 -7.65
CA ASP A 118 12.16 -40.36 -8.84
C ASP A 118 13.40 -39.86 -9.61
N PRO A 119 14.42 -40.70 -9.83
CA PRO A 119 15.68 -40.26 -10.44
C PRO A 119 15.53 -39.68 -11.86
N GLU A 120 14.62 -40.23 -12.67
CA GLU A 120 14.44 -39.80 -14.06
C GLU A 120 13.70 -38.47 -14.14
N VAL A 121 12.64 -38.30 -13.33
CA VAL A 121 11.90 -37.03 -13.25
C VAL A 121 12.80 -35.91 -12.74
N PHE A 122 13.59 -36.17 -11.69
CA PHE A 122 14.48 -35.16 -11.13
C PHE A 122 15.69 -34.86 -12.02
N SER A 123 16.21 -35.84 -12.75
CA SER A 123 17.22 -35.60 -13.80
C SER A 123 16.68 -34.65 -14.88
N TRP A 124 15.42 -34.83 -15.30
CA TRP A 124 14.77 -33.89 -16.21
C TRP A 124 14.61 -32.49 -15.62
N LEU A 125 14.13 -32.35 -14.38
CA LEU A 125 13.99 -31.06 -13.69
C LEU A 125 15.34 -30.32 -13.57
N GLU A 126 16.41 -31.04 -13.25
CA GLU A 126 17.77 -30.51 -13.12
C GLU A 126 18.39 -30.14 -14.48
N SER A 127 17.85 -30.66 -15.58
CA SER A 127 18.34 -30.38 -16.94
C SER A 127 17.87 -29.04 -17.51
N TRP A 128 16.87 -28.38 -16.92
CA TRP A 128 16.20 -27.20 -17.51
C TRP A 128 17.18 -26.10 -17.94
N GLN A 129 18.11 -25.70 -17.06
CA GLN A 129 19.07 -24.63 -17.38
C GLN A 129 20.05 -25.05 -18.48
N LYS A 130 20.49 -26.31 -18.49
CA LYS A 130 21.33 -26.86 -19.57
C LYS A 130 20.60 -26.88 -20.90
N ASN A 131 19.27 -27.00 -20.88
CA ASN A 131 18.43 -26.97 -22.06
C ASN A 131 18.03 -25.53 -22.49
N GLY A 132 18.60 -24.50 -21.88
CA GLY A 132 18.37 -23.09 -22.25
C GLY A 132 17.16 -22.43 -21.59
N ILE A 133 16.59 -23.04 -20.54
CA ILE A 133 15.58 -22.38 -19.70
C ILE A 133 16.30 -21.46 -18.71
N GLU A 134 15.80 -20.23 -18.55
CA GLU A 134 16.46 -19.21 -17.71
C GLU A 134 16.50 -19.61 -16.23
N SER A 135 15.36 -20.06 -15.69
CA SER A 135 15.20 -20.41 -14.28
C SER A 135 15.39 -21.91 -14.02
N SER A 136 15.96 -22.25 -12.87
CA SER A 136 15.92 -23.60 -12.32
C SER A 136 14.48 -24.00 -11.94
N TYR A 137 14.20 -25.29 -11.78
CA TYR A 137 12.87 -25.75 -11.36
C TYR A 137 12.49 -25.28 -9.93
N THR A 138 13.47 -25.09 -9.06
CA THR A 138 13.26 -24.56 -7.70
C THR A 138 12.92 -23.07 -7.72
N ASP A 139 13.62 -22.28 -8.53
CA ASP A 139 13.30 -20.86 -8.72
C ASP A 139 11.94 -20.67 -9.38
N PHE A 140 11.63 -21.48 -10.39
CA PHE A 140 10.31 -21.53 -11.01
C PHE A 140 9.22 -21.80 -9.96
N GLY A 141 9.36 -22.87 -9.15
CA GLY A 141 8.37 -23.20 -8.12
C GLY A 141 8.19 -22.08 -7.09
N ARG A 142 9.28 -21.45 -6.65
CA ARG A 142 9.23 -20.33 -5.69
C ARG A 142 8.56 -19.09 -6.28
N ASN A 143 8.77 -18.81 -7.56
CA ASN A 143 8.15 -17.68 -8.25
C ASN A 143 6.67 -17.93 -8.57
N VAL A 144 6.29 -19.17 -8.95
CA VAL A 144 4.88 -19.57 -9.12
C VAL A 144 4.08 -19.29 -7.85
N ILE A 145 4.57 -19.73 -6.68
CA ILE A 145 3.91 -19.49 -5.41
C ILE A 145 3.74 -17.99 -5.13
N ARG A 146 4.77 -17.18 -5.42
CA ARG A 146 4.70 -15.73 -5.23
C ARG A 146 3.64 -15.09 -6.12
N HIS A 147 3.56 -15.50 -7.38
CA HIS A 147 2.56 -14.98 -8.32
C HIS A 147 1.16 -15.42 -7.90
N PHE A 148 1.00 -16.66 -7.45
CA PHE A 148 -0.25 -17.15 -6.88
C PHE A 148 -0.70 -16.30 -5.68
N TYR A 149 0.15 -16.08 -4.66
CA TYR A 149 -0.27 -15.25 -3.52
C TYR A 149 -0.44 -13.76 -3.84
N THR A 150 0.16 -13.28 -4.94
CA THR A 150 -0.01 -11.88 -5.39
C THR A 150 -1.32 -11.70 -6.16
N PHE A 151 -1.58 -12.58 -7.14
CA PHE A 151 -2.62 -12.41 -8.15
C PHE A 151 -3.74 -13.46 -8.12
N TYR A 152 -3.58 -14.52 -7.34
CA TYR A 152 -4.42 -15.74 -7.32
C TYR A 152 -4.47 -16.49 -8.67
N ASP A 153 -3.57 -16.15 -9.59
CA ASP A 153 -3.27 -16.89 -10.80
C ASP A 153 -1.80 -16.75 -11.18
N TYR A 154 -1.38 -17.57 -12.14
CA TYR A 154 -0.09 -17.44 -12.80
C TYR A 154 -0.13 -18.08 -14.19
N PHE A 155 0.83 -17.69 -15.03
CA PHE A 155 0.98 -18.21 -16.38
C PHE A 155 2.29 -18.96 -16.52
N THR A 156 2.24 -20.13 -17.14
CA THR A 156 3.44 -20.94 -17.39
C THR A 156 3.58 -21.21 -18.87
N LYS A 157 4.73 -20.85 -19.42
CA LYS A 157 5.10 -21.18 -20.78
C LYS A 157 5.83 -22.52 -20.80
N HIS A 158 5.20 -23.51 -21.42
CA HIS A 158 5.76 -24.83 -21.68
C HIS A 158 6.66 -24.73 -22.91
N ARG A 159 7.95 -25.04 -22.76
CA ARG A 159 8.90 -25.08 -23.88
C ARG A 159 8.97 -26.49 -24.44
N PHE A 160 8.75 -26.62 -25.74
CA PHE A 160 8.74 -27.91 -26.42
C PHE A 160 10.06 -28.18 -27.15
N SER A 161 10.49 -29.45 -27.12
CA SER A 161 11.62 -29.93 -27.89
C SER A 161 11.20 -30.21 -29.33
N ILE A 162 11.93 -29.67 -30.31
CA ILE A 162 11.72 -29.99 -31.73
C ILE A 162 11.93 -31.49 -31.97
N GLY A 163 12.89 -32.12 -31.29
CA GLY A 163 13.18 -33.55 -31.43
C GLY A 163 12.01 -34.45 -31.06
N SER A 164 11.13 -33.99 -30.15
CA SER A 164 9.98 -34.77 -29.70
C SER A 164 8.93 -34.98 -30.79
N GLN A 165 8.83 -34.07 -31.76
CA GLN A 165 7.96 -34.24 -32.93
C GLN A 165 8.37 -35.41 -33.82
N PHE A 166 9.64 -35.82 -33.72
CA PHE A 166 10.22 -36.96 -34.43
C PHE A 166 10.39 -38.18 -33.51
N GLY A 167 9.80 -38.17 -32.31
CA GLY A 167 9.87 -39.28 -31.34
C GLY A 167 11.15 -39.34 -30.52
N PHE A 168 11.98 -38.29 -30.54
CA PHE A 168 13.23 -38.23 -29.78
C PHE A 168 13.13 -37.34 -28.54
N GLY A 169 13.50 -37.90 -27.39
CA GLY A 169 13.52 -37.19 -26.12
C GLY A 169 12.13 -36.85 -25.58
N LEU A 170 12.11 -36.10 -24.48
CA LEU A 170 10.87 -35.70 -23.82
C LEU A 170 10.20 -34.51 -24.54
N PRO A 171 8.87 -34.48 -24.68
CA PRO A 171 8.15 -33.38 -25.33
C PRO A 171 8.42 -32.00 -24.73
N ILE A 172 8.32 -31.86 -23.41
CA ILE A 172 8.53 -30.60 -22.71
C ILE A 172 9.97 -30.54 -22.20
N THR A 173 10.71 -29.54 -22.66
CA THR A 173 12.10 -29.27 -22.28
C THR A 173 12.22 -28.63 -20.90
N GLY A 174 11.26 -27.79 -20.54
CA GLY A 174 11.16 -27.13 -19.24
C GLY A 174 10.08 -26.06 -19.22
N LEU A 175 9.91 -25.43 -18.06
CA LEU A 175 8.84 -24.46 -17.81
C LEU A 175 9.43 -23.08 -17.50
N GLU A 176 8.80 -22.05 -18.05
CA GLU A 176 9.11 -20.65 -17.76
C GLU A 176 7.88 -19.99 -17.15
N LEU A 177 8.06 -19.28 -16.03
CA LEU A 177 7.03 -18.40 -15.52
C LEU A 177 6.92 -17.18 -16.44
N VAL A 178 5.69 -16.76 -16.73
CA VAL A 178 5.43 -15.55 -17.51
C VAL A 178 4.71 -14.54 -16.63
N GLU A 179 5.21 -13.30 -16.63
CA GLU A 179 4.66 -12.20 -15.85
C GLU A 179 3.17 -11.96 -16.14
N ASN A 180 2.34 -11.96 -15.09
CA ASN A 180 0.88 -11.86 -15.18
C ASN A 180 0.44 -10.59 -15.92
N LYS A 181 1.12 -9.46 -15.68
CA LYS A 181 0.86 -8.18 -16.36
C LYS A 181 1.02 -8.26 -17.87
N HIS A 182 1.81 -9.18 -18.40
CA HIS A 182 2.03 -9.34 -19.84
C HIS A 182 1.03 -10.27 -20.53
N CYS A 183 0.29 -11.08 -19.78
CA CYS A 183 -0.60 -12.11 -20.31
C CYS A 183 -2.06 -11.66 -20.29
N ARG A 184 -2.77 -11.86 -21.39
CA ARG A 184 -4.24 -11.76 -21.45
C ARG A 184 -4.86 -12.96 -22.16
N LEU A 185 -5.98 -13.44 -21.63
CA LEU A 185 -6.82 -14.46 -22.25
C LEU A 185 -7.41 -13.92 -23.56
N ALA A 186 -7.33 -14.73 -24.61
CA ALA A 186 -7.74 -14.35 -25.95
C ALA A 186 -8.49 -15.48 -26.64
N THR A 187 -9.39 -15.10 -27.55
CA THR A 187 -10.13 -16.01 -28.42
C THR A 187 -10.12 -15.51 -29.86
N SER A 188 -10.27 -16.41 -30.81
CA SER A 188 -10.55 -16.09 -32.21
C SER A 188 -12.05 -15.99 -32.51
N LYS A 189 -12.91 -16.38 -31.56
CA LYS A 189 -14.36 -16.27 -31.72
C LYS A 189 -14.80 -14.82 -31.63
N SER A 190 -15.69 -14.40 -32.54
CA SER A 190 -16.51 -13.20 -32.34
C SER A 190 -17.62 -13.51 -31.35
N PHE A 191 -17.81 -12.67 -30.34
CA PHE A 191 -18.97 -12.74 -29.45
C PHE A 191 -19.90 -11.59 -29.77
N ASP A 192 -21.18 -11.89 -29.96
CA ASP A 192 -22.23 -10.88 -29.89
C ASP A 192 -22.51 -10.62 -28.40
N ALA A 193 -22.16 -9.42 -27.92
CA ALA A 193 -22.34 -9.04 -26.52
C ALA A 193 -23.81 -9.12 -26.04
N ALA A 194 -24.79 -9.15 -26.95
CA ALA A 194 -26.21 -9.27 -26.62
C ALA A 194 -26.70 -10.73 -26.52
N GLN A 195 -25.98 -11.70 -27.10
CA GLN A 195 -26.46 -13.08 -27.21
C GLN A 195 -25.49 -14.13 -26.66
N ASP A 196 -24.19 -13.83 -26.66
CA ASP A 196 -23.16 -14.79 -26.30
C ASP A 196 -22.62 -14.54 -24.89
N ILE A 197 -22.64 -15.59 -24.08
CA ILE A 197 -21.95 -15.62 -22.79
C ILE A 197 -20.65 -16.42 -22.98
N PRO A 198 -19.48 -15.76 -22.96
CA PRO A 198 -18.21 -16.43 -23.12
C PRO A 198 -17.96 -17.36 -21.93
N THR A 199 -17.34 -18.50 -22.20
CA THR A 199 -16.91 -19.44 -21.16
C THR A 199 -15.40 -19.51 -21.11
N TYR A 200 -14.83 -20.01 -20.01
CA TYR A 200 -13.39 -20.15 -19.88
C TYR A 200 -12.77 -21.05 -20.97
N LYS A 201 -13.54 -21.97 -21.56
CA LYS A 201 -13.10 -22.87 -22.64
C LYS A 201 -12.93 -22.14 -23.97
N ASP A 202 -13.59 -21.01 -24.18
CA ASP A 202 -13.50 -20.23 -25.41
C ASP A 202 -12.17 -19.50 -25.56
N PHE A 203 -11.45 -19.26 -24.45
CA PHE A 203 -10.12 -18.67 -24.45
C PHE A 203 -9.05 -19.71 -24.80
N ARG A 204 -8.84 -19.87 -26.11
CA ARG A 204 -7.88 -20.83 -26.68
C ARG A 204 -6.48 -20.25 -26.85
N TYR A 205 -6.28 -18.96 -26.56
CA TYR A 205 -5.02 -18.26 -26.79
C TYR A 205 -4.65 -17.35 -25.61
N ILE A 206 -3.36 -17.07 -25.48
CA ILE A 206 -2.81 -16.06 -24.57
C ILE A 206 -2.11 -14.99 -25.41
N ALA A 207 -2.64 -13.76 -25.37
CA ALA A 207 -1.99 -12.58 -25.92
C ALA A 207 -0.92 -12.09 -24.94
N PHE A 208 0.33 -12.05 -25.41
CA PHE A 208 1.52 -11.71 -24.64
C PHE A 208 2.15 -10.42 -25.16
N GLY A 209 2.34 -9.43 -24.28
CA GLY A 209 3.03 -8.17 -24.61
C GLY A 209 3.01 -7.17 -23.46
N ASN A 210 3.63 -6.02 -23.66
CA ASN A 210 3.57 -4.90 -22.72
C ASN A 210 2.28 -4.09 -22.92
N TRP A 211 1.31 -4.29 -22.03
CA TRP A 211 -0.01 -3.64 -22.10
C TRP A 211 -0.01 -2.17 -21.68
N GLY A 212 1.05 -1.69 -21.04
CA GLY A 212 1.20 -0.28 -20.64
C GLY A 212 1.81 0.63 -21.71
N LEU A 213 2.21 0.09 -22.87
CA LEU A 213 2.85 0.85 -23.94
C LEU A 213 2.01 0.83 -25.23
N ALA A 214 1.82 2.02 -25.83
CA ALA A 214 0.98 2.20 -27.02
C ALA A 214 1.51 1.50 -28.29
N THR A 215 2.83 1.28 -28.41
CA THR A 215 3.47 0.75 -29.62
C THR A 215 3.87 -0.73 -29.52
N THR A 216 3.29 -1.46 -28.56
CA THR A 216 3.66 -2.86 -28.30
C THR A 216 3.29 -3.79 -29.46
N LYS A 217 4.26 -4.60 -29.89
CA LYS A 217 3.99 -5.77 -30.74
C LYS A 217 3.62 -6.96 -29.86
N PHE A 218 2.37 -7.40 -29.95
CA PHE A 218 1.87 -8.56 -29.22
C PHE A 218 2.23 -9.86 -29.94
N LYS A 219 2.55 -10.88 -29.16
CA LYS A 219 2.67 -12.28 -29.60
C LYS A 219 1.46 -13.04 -29.09
N VAL A 220 0.91 -13.95 -29.89
CA VAL A 220 -0.21 -14.79 -29.47
C VAL A 220 0.29 -16.22 -29.38
N TYR A 221 0.16 -16.81 -28.19
CA TYR A 221 0.49 -18.21 -27.94
C TYR A 221 -0.79 -19.04 -27.82
N PRO A 222 -0.81 -20.30 -28.27
CA PRO A 222 -1.90 -21.20 -27.91
C PRO A 222 -1.94 -21.37 -26.39
N ARG A 223 -3.15 -21.40 -25.83
CA ARG A 223 -3.33 -21.80 -24.44
C ARG A 223 -3.10 -23.31 -24.35
N PHE A 224 -2.21 -23.73 -23.45
CA PHE A 224 -1.83 -25.13 -23.31
C PHE A 224 -3.04 -26.01 -22.95
N ASP A 225 -3.18 -27.10 -23.69
CA ASP A 225 -4.13 -28.19 -23.50
C ASP A 225 -3.36 -29.50 -23.73
N ILE A 226 -3.47 -30.43 -22.77
CA ILE A 226 -2.78 -31.72 -22.81
C ILE A 226 -3.21 -32.53 -24.04
N ALA A 227 -4.47 -32.39 -24.48
CA ALA A 227 -4.97 -33.09 -25.66
C ALA A 227 -4.32 -32.63 -26.97
N GLU A 228 -3.73 -31.42 -26.99
CA GLU A 228 -3.17 -30.79 -28.18
C GLU A 228 -1.65 -30.72 -28.20
N VAL A 229 -0.98 -31.43 -27.28
CA VAL A 229 0.48 -31.43 -27.14
C VAL A 229 1.21 -31.68 -28.46
N LYS A 230 0.68 -32.57 -29.31
CA LYS A 230 1.27 -32.90 -30.63
C LYS A 230 1.24 -31.73 -31.63
N ASN A 231 0.38 -30.74 -31.40
CA ASN A 231 0.20 -29.60 -32.30
C ASN A 231 1.12 -28.42 -31.95
N TYR A 232 1.76 -28.45 -30.78
CA TYR A 232 2.64 -27.37 -30.33
C TYR A 232 4.04 -27.53 -30.94
N GLN A 233 4.53 -26.47 -31.60
CA GLN A 233 5.86 -26.47 -32.20
C GLN A 233 6.96 -26.04 -31.22
N TYR A 234 6.81 -24.87 -30.62
CA TYR A 234 7.87 -24.26 -29.80
C TYR A 234 7.43 -23.97 -28.37
N ALA A 235 6.22 -23.46 -28.20
CA ALA A 235 5.69 -23.10 -26.89
C ALA A 235 4.17 -23.01 -26.88
N ALA A 236 3.59 -23.31 -25.71
CA ALA A 236 2.20 -23.01 -25.35
C ALA A 236 2.18 -22.46 -23.93
N ILE A 237 1.18 -21.63 -23.60
CA ILE A 237 1.07 -21.02 -22.27
C ILE A 237 -0.14 -21.60 -21.53
N SER A 238 0.07 -22.24 -20.39
CA SER A 238 -1.01 -22.59 -19.46
C SER A 238 -1.33 -21.42 -18.54
N HIS A 239 -2.58 -21.39 -18.07
CA HIS A 239 -3.05 -20.44 -17.08
C HIS A 239 -3.63 -21.23 -15.91
N HIS A 240 -3.09 -20.99 -14.73
CA HIS A 240 -3.41 -21.69 -13.48
C HIS A 240 -3.99 -20.68 -12.51
N ARG A 241 -5.13 -20.98 -11.88
CA ARG A 241 -5.86 -19.99 -11.08
C ARG A 241 -6.65 -20.63 -9.95
N GLN A 242 -6.76 -19.91 -8.84
CA GLN A 242 -7.91 -20.06 -7.95
C GLN A 242 -9.12 -19.45 -8.66
N THR A 243 -10.17 -20.24 -8.88
CA THR A 243 -11.39 -19.72 -9.54
C THR A 243 -12.10 -18.77 -8.59
N SER A 244 -12.33 -17.53 -9.06
CA SER A 244 -13.16 -16.53 -8.37
C SER A 244 -14.51 -16.42 -9.08
N VAL A 245 -15.55 -16.06 -8.32
CA VAL A 245 -16.92 -15.95 -8.83
C VAL A 245 -17.02 -14.74 -9.76
N GLY A 246 -17.38 -14.98 -11.02
CA GLY A 246 -17.60 -13.91 -12.01
C GLY A 246 -16.38 -13.53 -12.85
N ASP A 247 -15.20 -14.09 -12.58
CA ASP A 247 -13.95 -13.75 -13.28
C ASP A 247 -13.33 -14.92 -14.07
N PHE A 248 -12.67 -14.59 -15.20
CA PHE A 248 -11.86 -15.55 -15.97
C PHE A 248 -10.39 -15.59 -15.56
N TYR A 249 -9.87 -14.51 -14.97
CA TYR A 249 -8.55 -14.50 -14.34
C TYR A 249 -8.65 -15.02 -12.89
N GLY A 250 -7.51 -15.20 -12.24
CA GLY A 250 -7.48 -15.24 -10.78
C GLY A 250 -7.78 -13.87 -10.20
N CYS A 251 -8.55 -13.84 -9.13
CA CYS A 251 -8.81 -12.63 -8.35
C CYS A 251 -8.40 -12.89 -6.92
N ASN A 252 -7.47 -12.07 -6.41
CA ASN A 252 -7.10 -12.10 -5.00
C ASN A 252 -8.17 -11.33 -4.22
N GLU A 253 -9.27 -12.01 -3.89
CA GLU A 253 -10.43 -11.42 -3.21
C GLU A 253 -10.04 -10.80 -1.85
N THR A 254 -9.06 -11.40 -1.18
CA THR A 254 -8.47 -10.86 0.05
C THR A 254 -7.81 -9.50 -0.18
N TYR A 255 -7.01 -9.38 -1.25
CA TYR A 255 -6.45 -8.09 -1.65
C TYR A 255 -7.56 -7.10 -2.01
N GLU A 256 -8.54 -7.47 -2.84
CA GLU A 256 -9.61 -6.55 -3.24
C GLU A 256 -10.42 -6.03 -2.03
N GLY A 257 -10.73 -6.89 -1.07
CA GLY A 257 -11.42 -6.50 0.16
C GLY A 257 -10.59 -5.63 1.11
N THR A 258 -9.26 -5.77 1.08
CA THR A 258 -8.34 -5.00 1.95
C THR A 258 -7.67 -3.81 1.25
N LYS A 259 -7.87 -3.65 -0.06
CA LYS A 259 -7.27 -2.62 -0.92
C LYS A 259 -7.42 -1.19 -0.35
N PRO A 260 -8.58 -0.75 0.17
CA PRO A 260 -8.72 0.59 0.77
C PRO A 260 -7.86 0.77 2.02
N TRP A 261 -7.73 -0.26 2.87
CA TRP A 261 -6.90 -0.23 4.07
C TRP A 261 -5.41 -0.15 3.73
N ILE A 262 -4.98 -0.88 2.70
CA ILE A 262 -3.59 -0.85 2.23
C ILE A 262 -3.26 0.55 1.70
N ARG A 263 -4.14 1.14 0.88
CA ARG A 263 -3.96 2.50 0.35
C ARG A 263 -3.88 3.54 1.48
N GLY A 264 -4.83 3.51 2.42
CA GLY A 264 -4.80 4.40 3.58
C GLY A 264 -3.49 4.32 4.36
N ALA A 265 -3.01 3.11 4.66
CA ALA A 265 -1.74 2.91 5.37
C ALA A 265 -0.49 3.32 4.54
N ASN A 266 -0.56 3.25 3.21
CA ASN A 266 0.51 3.72 2.35
C ASN A 266 0.63 5.25 2.36
N ASP A 267 -0.50 5.94 2.55
CA ASP A 267 -0.58 7.41 2.55
C ASP A 267 -0.34 8.00 3.94
N SER A 268 -0.58 7.24 5.03
CA SER A 268 -0.35 7.69 6.42
C SER A 268 0.99 8.40 6.65
N PRO A 269 2.15 7.88 6.17
CA PRO A 269 3.44 8.56 6.35
C PRO A 269 3.51 9.88 5.60
N GLU A 270 2.91 9.98 4.41
CA GLU A 270 2.86 11.21 3.63
C GLU A 270 1.99 12.27 4.33
N TYR A 271 0.85 11.87 4.90
CA TYR A 271 0.01 12.77 5.69
C TYR A 271 0.72 13.27 6.95
N ILE A 272 1.39 12.39 7.69
CA ILE A 272 2.17 12.79 8.88
C ILE A 272 3.30 13.75 8.47
N ASN A 273 4.07 13.42 7.44
CA ASN A 273 5.18 14.26 6.98
C ASN A 273 4.71 15.61 6.43
N SER A 274 3.63 15.63 5.64
CA SER A 274 3.01 16.85 5.15
C SER A 274 2.52 17.71 6.30
N PHE A 275 1.84 17.12 7.28
CA PHE A 275 1.38 17.81 8.45
C PHE A 275 2.53 18.36 9.29
N LEU A 276 3.59 17.59 9.54
CA LEU A 276 4.78 18.08 10.25
C LEU A 276 5.49 19.23 9.51
N LYS A 277 5.52 19.18 8.17
CA LYS A 277 6.18 20.20 7.33
C LYS A 277 5.35 21.48 7.19
N ASN A 278 4.04 21.33 7.03
CA ASN A 278 3.14 22.41 6.64
C ASN A 278 2.26 22.92 7.77
N SER A 279 2.18 22.20 8.90
CA SER A 279 1.45 22.68 10.06
C SER A 279 2.03 24.01 10.51
N LEU A 280 1.19 25.03 10.52
CA LEU A 280 1.47 26.30 11.17
C LEU A 280 1.71 26.01 12.67
N SER A 281 2.97 25.97 13.09
CA SER A 281 3.34 25.82 14.51
C SER A 281 3.18 27.14 15.27
N ALA A 282 2.08 27.86 15.02
CA ALA A 282 1.74 29.08 15.72
C ALA A 282 1.17 28.74 17.10
N LYS A 283 2.06 28.60 18.08
CA LYS A 283 1.68 28.27 19.47
C LYS A 283 0.90 29.39 20.16
N ILE A 284 1.07 30.64 19.70
CA ILE A 284 0.56 31.85 20.38
C ILE A 284 -0.05 32.79 19.36
N HIS A 285 -1.32 33.13 19.56
CA HIS A 285 -2.02 34.20 18.87
C HIS A 285 -2.01 35.45 19.76
N ILE A 286 -1.34 36.53 19.32
CA ILE A 286 -1.26 37.80 20.05
C ILE A 286 -2.30 38.76 19.48
N ILE A 287 -3.28 39.14 20.31
CA ILE A 287 -4.28 40.15 19.97
C ILE A 287 -3.91 41.46 20.70
N ILE A 288 -3.60 42.49 19.92
CA ILE A 288 -3.26 43.83 20.41
C ILE A 288 -4.52 44.72 20.32
N PRO A 289 -5.02 45.29 21.44
CA PRO A 289 -6.18 46.17 21.42
C PRO A 289 -5.92 47.47 20.65
N ASP A 290 -6.90 47.92 19.86
CA ASP A 290 -6.79 49.18 19.11
C ASP A 290 -6.62 50.39 20.04
N ALA A 291 -7.33 50.44 21.18
CA ALA A 291 -7.17 51.58 22.10
C ALA A 291 -5.75 51.64 22.70
N TRP A 292 -5.07 50.51 22.86
CA TRP A 292 -3.67 50.52 23.24
C TRP A 292 -2.80 51.15 22.14
N ILE A 293 -3.02 50.77 20.88
CA ILE A 293 -2.33 51.37 19.71
C ILE A 293 -2.61 52.87 19.64
N ALA A 294 -3.86 53.30 19.81
CA ALA A 294 -4.28 54.70 19.82
C ALA A 294 -3.63 55.48 20.98
N SER A 295 -3.57 54.89 22.17
CA SER A 295 -2.90 55.49 23.34
C SER A 295 -1.41 55.71 23.08
N LYS A 296 -0.73 54.72 22.49
CA LYS A 296 0.69 54.84 22.12
C LYS A 296 0.92 55.85 21.00
N ARG A 297 0.03 55.91 20.02
CA ARG A 297 0.01 56.95 18.98
C ARG A 297 -0.04 58.35 19.61
N ASN A 298 -0.92 58.56 20.58
CA ASN A 298 -1.06 59.85 21.27
C ASN A 298 0.18 60.19 22.12
N GLN A 299 0.76 59.22 22.82
CA GLN A 299 2.00 59.41 23.59
C GLN A 299 3.17 59.84 22.70
N ILE A 300 3.35 59.18 21.54
CA ILE A 300 4.42 59.54 20.59
C ILE A 300 4.18 60.95 20.02
N LYS A 301 2.93 61.30 19.68
CA LYS A 301 2.59 62.66 19.22
C LYS A 301 2.94 63.72 20.28
N ALA A 302 2.64 63.46 21.55
CA ALA A 302 2.98 64.37 22.64
C ALA A 302 4.50 64.56 22.79
N ILE A 303 5.28 63.48 22.66
CA ILE A 303 6.75 63.53 22.72
C ILE A 303 7.33 64.29 21.52
N CYS A 304 6.79 64.10 20.31
CA CYS A 304 7.21 64.88 19.14
C CYS A 304 6.98 66.38 19.35
N GLU A 305 5.84 66.76 19.93
CA GLU A 305 5.52 68.16 20.22
C GLU A 305 6.43 68.74 21.30
N GLU A 306 6.71 67.98 22.37
CA GLU A 306 7.71 68.38 23.37
C GLU A 306 9.11 68.50 22.74
N ASN A 307 9.46 67.62 21.82
CA ASN A 307 10.72 67.65 21.09
C ASN A 307 10.85 68.88 20.18
N LYS A 308 9.76 69.40 19.61
CA LYS A 308 9.79 70.71 18.93
C LYS A 308 10.21 71.82 19.88
N GLN A 309 9.61 71.85 21.07
CA GLN A 309 9.92 72.84 22.10
C GLN A 309 11.36 72.69 22.63
N ARG A 310 11.84 71.45 22.81
CA ARG A 310 13.22 71.18 23.23
C ARG A 310 14.23 71.58 22.16
N LYS A 311 13.95 71.32 20.88
CA LYS A 311 14.78 71.75 19.75
C LYS A 311 14.87 73.27 19.66
N ALA A 312 13.75 73.98 19.86
CA ALA A 312 13.73 75.44 19.91
C ALA A 312 14.56 76.03 21.07
N ASN A 313 14.72 75.27 22.16
CA ASN A 313 15.49 75.64 23.34
C ASN A 313 16.90 75.01 23.40
N SER A 314 17.40 74.47 22.28
CA SER A 314 18.71 73.79 22.19
C SER A 314 18.95 72.68 23.23
N LYS A 315 17.88 71.98 23.62
CA LYS A 315 17.93 70.83 24.55
C LYS A 315 17.92 69.51 23.79
N ALA A 316 18.53 68.48 24.37
CA ALA A 316 18.53 67.13 23.82
C ALA A 316 17.10 66.59 23.63
N LEU A 317 16.86 65.96 22.48
CA LEU A 317 15.58 65.37 22.14
C LEU A 317 15.31 64.14 23.01
N LEU A 318 14.05 63.97 23.38
CA LEU A 318 13.57 62.78 24.05
C LEU A 318 13.44 61.62 23.07
N THR A 319 13.84 60.44 23.52
CA THR A 319 13.56 59.17 22.83
C THR A 319 12.39 58.47 23.51
N TYR A 320 11.67 57.62 22.78
CA TYR A 320 10.58 56.82 23.33
C TYR A 320 10.96 55.35 23.33
N ASN A 321 11.17 54.77 24.51
CA ASN A 321 11.68 53.40 24.70
C ASN A 321 12.90 53.05 23.82
N GLY A 322 13.83 54.00 23.66
CA GLY A 322 15.05 53.82 22.86
C GLY A 322 14.88 54.07 21.35
N ILE A 323 13.70 54.51 20.90
CA ILE A 323 13.45 54.93 19.52
C ILE A 323 13.59 56.46 19.44
N ASP A 324 14.41 56.94 18.50
CA ASP A 324 14.53 58.37 18.21
C ASP A 324 13.26 58.87 17.51
N VAL A 325 12.42 59.54 18.29
CA VAL A 325 11.17 60.14 17.83
C VAL A 325 11.42 61.63 17.65
N GLY A 326 11.69 62.02 16.41
CA GLY A 326 12.04 63.40 16.07
C GLY A 326 10.92 64.42 16.37
N THR A 327 11.05 65.62 15.81
CA THR A 327 10.12 66.73 16.09
C THR A 327 8.78 66.64 15.38
N ASN A 328 8.69 65.93 14.26
CA ASN A 328 7.45 65.80 13.50
C ASN A 328 6.96 64.36 13.59
N TYR A 329 5.70 64.19 13.97
CA TYR A 329 5.10 62.87 14.06
C TYR A 329 5.08 62.17 12.69
N SER A 330 5.41 60.88 12.70
CA SER A 330 5.29 59.96 11.56
C SER A 330 4.75 58.62 12.06
N GLU A 331 3.87 58.00 11.28
CA GLU A 331 3.30 56.68 11.59
C GLU A 331 4.39 55.60 11.71
N ALA A 332 5.52 55.78 11.01
CA ALA A 332 6.67 54.88 11.08
C ALA A 332 7.22 54.72 12.51
N PHE A 333 7.15 55.76 13.35
CA PHE A 333 7.58 55.67 14.75
C PHE A 333 6.69 54.73 15.57
N LEU A 334 5.38 54.73 15.31
CA LEU A 334 4.43 53.82 15.96
C LEU A 334 4.68 52.38 15.53
N ILE A 335 4.86 52.14 14.23
CA ILE A 335 5.14 50.80 13.69
C ILE A 335 6.45 50.24 14.28
N ASN A 336 7.51 51.06 14.34
CA ASN A 336 8.79 50.66 14.94
C ASN A 336 8.64 50.31 16.42
N TYR A 337 7.86 51.09 17.17
CA TYR A 337 7.56 50.80 18.58
C TYR A 337 6.78 49.49 18.74
N MET A 338 5.72 49.30 17.94
CA MET A 338 4.94 48.07 17.96
C MET A 338 5.80 46.84 17.65
N ASN A 339 6.66 46.92 16.62
CA ASN A 339 7.58 45.84 16.28
C ASN A 339 8.56 45.52 17.41
N ALA A 340 9.07 46.54 18.11
CA ALA A 340 9.96 46.33 19.25
C ALA A 340 9.26 45.64 20.42
N GLU A 341 8.02 46.03 20.74
CA GLU A 341 7.24 45.38 21.81
C GLU A 341 6.79 43.97 21.43
N ILE A 342 6.38 43.72 20.18
CA ILE A 342 6.09 42.38 19.66
C ILE A 342 7.34 41.49 19.74
N LYS A 343 8.52 42.04 19.41
CA LYS A 343 9.78 41.30 19.49
C LYS A 343 10.12 40.91 20.93
N LYS A 344 9.95 41.81 21.91
CA LYS A 344 10.13 41.49 23.33
C LYS A 344 9.16 40.41 23.79
N ALA A 345 7.89 40.52 23.43
CA ALA A 345 6.89 39.51 23.75
C ALA A 345 7.24 38.15 23.13
N THR A 346 7.68 38.15 21.88
CA THR A 346 8.10 36.94 21.16
C THR A 346 9.34 36.32 21.79
N GLU A 347 10.38 37.09 22.11
CA GLU A 347 11.59 36.60 22.78
C GLU A 347 11.30 36.04 24.18
N PHE A 348 10.35 36.65 24.91
CA PHE A 348 9.93 36.16 26.23
C PHE A 348 9.11 34.87 26.15
N LEU A 349 8.26 34.73 25.14
CA LEU A 349 7.33 33.61 24.99
C LEU A 349 7.87 32.45 24.12
N SER A 350 8.98 32.68 23.40
CA SER A 350 9.62 31.68 22.54
C SER A 350 11.04 31.33 23.00
N GLY A 351 11.49 30.13 22.66
CA GLY A 351 12.83 29.63 22.98
C GLY A 351 12.87 28.49 24.00
N LYS A 352 13.92 27.68 23.93
CA LYS A 352 14.12 26.48 24.76
C LYS A 352 14.15 26.78 26.27
N SER A 353 14.68 27.94 26.65
CA SER A 353 14.81 28.40 28.04
C SER A 353 13.58 29.14 28.58
N ASN A 354 12.55 29.34 27.77
CA ASN A 354 11.39 30.18 28.11
C ASN A 354 10.07 29.40 28.22
N GLN A 355 10.14 28.06 28.23
CA GLN A 355 8.96 27.21 28.42
C GLN A 355 8.41 27.34 29.85
N GLY A 356 7.13 27.71 29.98
CA GLY A 356 6.41 27.72 31.27
C GLY A 356 6.44 29.04 32.05
N LYS A 357 6.92 30.15 31.46
CA LYS A 357 6.89 31.47 32.13
C LYS A 357 5.49 32.08 32.12
N SER A 358 5.08 32.66 33.24
CA SER A 358 3.82 33.40 33.36
C SER A 358 3.96 34.85 32.86
N PHE A 359 2.94 35.33 32.15
CA PHE A 359 2.81 36.73 31.74
C PHE A 359 1.71 37.40 32.55
N VAL A 360 1.99 38.58 33.09
CA VAL A 360 1.02 39.38 33.86
C VAL A 360 0.69 40.62 33.03
N SER A 361 -0.59 40.81 32.73
CA SER A 361 -1.09 41.98 31.99
C SER A 361 -1.95 42.86 32.89
N TYR A 362 -1.91 44.17 32.64
CA TYR A 362 -2.82 45.15 33.23
C TYR A 362 -3.87 45.53 32.18
N SER A 363 -5.16 45.49 32.55
CA SER A 363 -6.26 45.86 31.66
C SER A 363 -6.81 47.25 31.99
N PHE A 364 -7.35 47.94 30.99
CA PHE A 364 -8.05 49.21 31.17
C PHE A 364 -9.51 49.04 30.76
N ARG A 365 -10.43 49.66 31.50
CA ARG A 365 -11.85 49.67 31.14
C ARG A 365 -12.18 50.91 30.33
N THR A 366 -12.95 50.74 29.26
CA THR A 366 -13.55 51.87 28.55
C THR A 366 -14.71 52.45 29.36
N SER A 367 -15.18 53.64 28.98
CA SER A 367 -16.38 54.27 29.54
C SER A 367 -17.63 53.39 29.44
N ALA A 368 -17.64 52.42 28.52
CA ALA A 368 -18.70 51.42 28.33
C ALA A 368 -18.58 50.17 29.23
N LYS A 369 -17.63 50.14 30.20
CA LYS A 369 -17.33 49.01 31.11
C LYS A 369 -16.77 47.75 30.46
N GLU A 370 -16.43 47.76 29.17
CA GLU A 370 -15.75 46.65 28.51
C GLU A 370 -14.25 46.64 28.86
N GLU A 371 -13.71 45.45 29.10
CA GLU A 371 -12.32 45.26 29.48
C GLU A 371 -11.44 45.11 28.25
N GLU A 372 -10.58 46.11 27.99
CA GLU A 372 -9.58 46.04 26.95
C GLU A 372 -8.25 45.56 27.51
N ARG A 373 -7.78 44.43 26.96
CA ARG A 373 -6.54 43.77 27.39
C ARG A 373 -5.89 43.05 26.22
N TRP A 374 -4.57 42.94 26.30
CA TRP A 374 -3.83 42.02 25.44
C TRP A 374 -4.32 40.59 25.72
N ARG A 375 -4.61 39.84 24.65
CA ARG A 375 -4.99 38.43 24.76
C ARG A 375 -3.94 37.59 24.05
N PHE A 376 -3.42 36.61 24.78
CA PHE A 376 -2.54 35.58 24.28
C PHE A 376 -3.34 34.29 24.28
N GLU A 377 -3.79 33.86 23.12
CA GLU A 377 -4.58 32.65 22.98
C GLU A 377 -3.69 31.52 22.49
N THR A 378 -3.74 30.39 23.18
CA THR A 378 -3.09 29.16 22.73
C THR A 378 -3.98 28.50 21.69
N ILE A 379 -3.46 28.28 20.49
CA ILE A 379 -4.14 27.49 19.48
C ILE A 379 -3.90 26.02 19.81
N ASP A 380 -4.94 25.32 20.25
CA ASP A 380 -4.86 23.87 20.47
C ASP A 380 -4.99 23.13 19.14
N MET A 381 -3.84 22.79 18.58
CA MET A 381 -3.74 22.09 17.29
C MET A 381 -4.02 20.58 17.38
N LYS A 382 -4.23 20.01 18.58
CA LYS A 382 -4.47 18.56 18.81
C LYS A 382 -3.51 17.64 18.04
N TYR A 383 -2.25 18.03 17.98
CA TYR A 383 -1.20 17.35 17.22
C TYR A 383 -1.04 15.88 17.60
N LYS A 384 -1.04 15.65 18.91
CA LYS A 384 -0.84 14.35 19.50
C LYS A 384 -1.98 13.42 19.08
N GLU A 385 -3.21 13.89 19.22
CA GLU A 385 -4.42 13.14 18.90
C GLU A 385 -4.49 12.77 17.42
N TYR A 386 -4.12 13.69 16.52
CA TYR A 386 -4.08 13.40 15.08
C TYR A 386 -3.03 12.33 14.73
N ILE A 387 -1.80 12.49 15.23
CA ILE A 387 -0.72 11.52 14.98
C ILE A 387 -1.05 10.15 15.63
N GLU A 388 -1.57 10.16 16.86
CA GLU A 388 -2.00 8.93 17.55
C GLU A 388 -3.14 8.22 16.81
N ALA A 389 -4.10 8.97 16.24
CA ALA A 389 -5.16 8.40 15.42
C ALA A 389 -4.61 7.73 14.15
N MET A 390 -3.64 8.35 13.47
CA MET A 390 -2.98 7.78 12.29
C MET A 390 -2.18 6.51 12.65
N ILE A 391 -1.43 6.54 13.76
CA ILE A 391 -0.69 5.36 14.24
C ILE A 391 -1.65 4.23 14.62
N ALA A 392 -2.77 4.54 15.28
CA ALA A 392 -3.79 3.55 15.63
C ALA A 392 -4.45 2.94 14.38
N TYR A 393 -4.69 3.75 13.35
CA TYR A 393 -5.15 3.27 12.04
C TYR A 393 -4.15 2.30 11.41
N ASP A 394 -2.87 2.66 11.36
CA ASP A 394 -1.80 1.80 10.82
C ASP A 394 -1.68 0.47 11.58
N GLN A 395 -1.79 0.50 12.92
CA GLN A 395 -1.82 -0.72 13.75
C GLN A 395 -3.05 -1.57 13.44
N ARG A 396 -4.21 -0.96 13.17
CA ARG A 396 -5.41 -1.68 12.76
C ARG A 396 -5.21 -2.33 11.39
N VAL A 397 -4.61 -1.62 10.44
CA VAL A 397 -4.31 -2.14 9.10
C VAL A 397 -3.39 -3.35 9.19
N ASP A 398 -2.32 -3.30 9.99
CA ASP A 398 -1.43 -4.45 10.17
C ASP A 398 -2.19 -5.71 10.62
N ASN A 399 -3.13 -5.57 11.57
CA ASN A 399 -3.96 -6.67 12.04
C ASN A 399 -4.93 -7.17 10.95
N VAL A 400 -5.56 -6.27 10.21
CA VAL A 400 -6.43 -6.61 9.07
C VAL A 400 -5.66 -7.39 8.02
N LEU A 401 -4.44 -6.97 7.66
CA LEU A 401 -3.63 -7.67 6.66
C LEU A 401 -3.25 -9.08 7.11
N VAL A 402 -2.75 -9.23 8.33
CA VAL A 402 -2.36 -10.54 8.90
C VAL A 402 -3.55 -11.51 8.92
N SER A 403 -4.68 -11.06 9.47
CA SER A 403 -5.90 -11.87 9.55
C SER A 403 -6.48 -12.21 8.18
N SER A 404 -6.49 -11.26 7.25
CA SER A 404 -7.01 -11.47 5.89
C SER A 404 -6.25 -12.55 5.11
N MET A 405 -4.95 -12.71 5.40
CA MET A 405 -4.10 -13.75 4.81
C MET A 405 -4.19 -15.10 5.53
N GLY A 406 -5.08 -15.23 6.52
CA GLY A 406 -5.21 -16.44 7.34
C GLY A 406 -4.00 -16.72 8.24
N LEU A 407 -3.14 -15.72 8.45
CA LEU A 407 -1.94 -15.87 9.26
C LEU A 407 -2.24 -15.46 10.70
N ASP A 408 -1.74 -16.23 11.67
CA ASP A 408 -1.78 -15.81 13.07
C ASP A 408 -0.62 -14.83 13.38
N PRO A 409 -0.85 -13.75 14.16
CA PRO A 409 0.20 -12.86 14.66
C PRO A 409 1.43 -13.57 15.25
N SER A 410 1.22 -14.73 15.88
CA SER A 410 2.23 -15.56 16.54
C SER A 410 3.28 -16.10 15.57
N ILE A 411 2.87 -16.43 14.34
CA ILE A 411 3.76 -16.96 13.30
C ILE A 411 4.26 -15.86 12.35
N THR A 412 3.65 -14.67 12.42
CA THR A 412 4.06 -13.50 11.61
C THR A 412 5.02 -12.57 12.33
N GLY A 413 5.24 -12.73 13.64
CA GLY A 413 6.17 -11.88 14.40
C GLY A 413 5.70 -10.44 14.52
N ILE A 414 4.40 -10.20 14.30
CA ILE A 414 3.75 -8.91 14.50
C ILE A 414 3.14 -8.94 15.89
N SER A 415 3.61 -8.06 16.75
CA SER A 415 3.10 -7.94 18.11
C SER A 415 1.71 -7.32 18.08
N GLN A 416 0.72 -8.04 18.62
CA GLN A 416 -0.57 -7.45 18.95
C GLN A 416 -0.47 -6.67 20.26
N ASN A 417 -0.96 -5.43 20.27
CA ASN A 417 -1.07 -4.64 21.49
C ASN A 417 -1.92 -5.40 22.52
N GLY A 418 -1.34 -5.67 23.69
CA GLY A 418 -2.00 -6.40 24.79
C GLY A 418 -1.75 -7.91 24.83
N VAL A 419 -1.09 -8.51 23.82
CA VAL A 419 -0.71 -9.93 23.87
C VAL A 419 0.73 -10.07 24.34
N ILE A 420 0.88 -10.27 25.66
CA ILE A 420 2.16 -10.52 26.32
C ILE A 420 2.54 -11.98 26.06
N SER A 421 3.54 -12.23 25.21
CA SER A 421 4.20 -13.54 25.03
C SER A 421 3.25 -14.75 24.82
N LYS A 422 2.92 -15.07 23.56
CA LYS A 422 2.27 -16.36 23.26
C LYS A 422 3.20 -17.53 23.62
N SER A 423 2.65 -18.58 24.23
CA SER A 423 3.45 -19.75 24.61
C SER A 423 4.02 -20.44 23.37
N GLY A 424 5.19 -21.08 23.48
CA GLY A 424 5.77 -21.83 22.36
C GLY A 424 4.84 -22.92 21.80
N ALA A 425 3.94 -23.45 22.64
CA ALA A 425 2.91 -24.39 22.23
C ALA A 425 1.85 -23.76 21.34
N ASP A 426 1.37 -22.55 21.66
CA ASP A 426 0.36 -21.85 20.84
C ASP A 426 0.91 -21.50 19.45
N VAL A 427 2.17 -21.03 19.39
CA VAL A 427 2.86 -20.76 18.13
C VAL A 427 2.91 -22.03 17.28
N TYR A 428 3.24 -23.17 17.90
CA TYR A 428 3.34 -24.46 17.26
C TYR A 428 2.00 -24.95 16.69
N TYR A 429 0.92 -24.89 17.48
CA TYR A 429 -0.41 -25.30 17.01
C TYR A 429 -0.92 -24.43 15.86
N ASN A 430 -0.80 -23.11 15.98
CA ASN A 430 -1.19 -22.18 14.92
C ASN A 430 -0.40 -22.44 13.64
N TYR A 431 0.88 -22.77 13.76
CA TYR A 431 1.72 -23.14 12.62
C TYR A 431 1.23 -24.42 11.93
N ILE A 432 0.88 -25.48 12.68
CA ILE A 432 0.34 -26.73 12.11
C ILE A 432 -1.00 -26.51 11.42
N VAL A 433 -1.91 -25.77 12.05
CA VAL A 433 -3.22 -25.46 11.47
C VAL A 433 -3.04 -24.73 10.14
N TYR A 434 -2.14 -23.75 10.11
CA TYR A 434 -1.80 -23.04 8.88
C TYR A 434 -1.19 -23.98 7.83
N LEU A 435 -0.19 -24.79 8.16
CA LEU A 435 0.40 -25.74 7.20
C LEU A 435 -0.64 -26.73 6.63
N SER A 436 -1.63 -27.11 7.43
CA SER A 436 -2.70 -28.02 7.01
C SER A 436 -3.63 -27.38 5.98
N SER A 437 -3.86 -26.06 6.04
CA SER A 437 -4.70 -25.35 5.07
C SER A 437 -4.03 -25.13 3.72
N LEU A 438 -2.69 -25.24 3.64
CA LEU A 438 -1.93 -24.98 2.42
C LEU A 438 -2.02 -26.09 1.35
N THR A 439 -2.85 -27.11 1.55
CA THR A 439 -2.94 -28.25 0.62
C THR A 439 -3.55 -27.84 -0.72
N SER A 440 -4.60 -27.02 -0.72
CA SER A 440 -5.21 -26.50 -1.96
C SER A 440 -4.23 -25.62 -2.74
N ASP A 441 -3.50 -24.76 -2.03
CA ASP A 441 -2.57 -23.82 -2.64
C ASP A 441 -1.40 -24.56 -3.29
N ASP A 442 -0.93 -25.65 -2.67
CA ASP A 442 0.07 -26.55 -3.22
C ASP A 442 -0.43 -27.23 -4.50
N GLU A 443 -1.67 -27.74 -4.51
CA GLU A 443 -2.25 -28.38 -5.70
C GLU A 443 -2.30 -27.42 -6.89
N ILE A 444 -2.70 -26.16 -6.66
CA ILE A 444 -2.72 -25.14 -7.71
C ILE A 444 -1.29 -24.78 -8.14
N CYS A 445 -0.40 -24.45 -7.20
CA CYS A 445 0.97 -24.03 -7.52
C CYS A 445 1.82 -25.14 -8.13
N SER A 446 1.49 -26.41 -7.88
CA SER A 446 2.19 -27.56 -8.45
C SER A 446 1.56 -28.06 -9.76
N GLU A 447 0.39 -27.54 -10.17
CA GLU A 447 -0.36 -28.00 -11.34
C GLU A 447 0.49 -27.95 -12.61
N ALA A 448 1.29 -26.89 -12.80
CA ALA A 448 2.17 -26.75 -13.96
C ALA A 448 3.23 -27.87 -14.05
N PHE A 449 3.80 -28.27 -12.90
CA PHE A 449 4.70 -29.42 -12.85
C PHE A 449 3.97 -30.72 -13.18
N ASN A 450 2.76 -30.88 -12.66
CA ASN A 450 1.96 -32.09 -12.88
C ASN A 450 1.46 -32.21 -14.33
N TYR A 451 1.16 -31.10 -15.02
CA TYR A 451 0.88 -31.10 -16.46
C TYR A 451 2.11 -31.54 -17.25
N ALA A 452 3.29 -31.02 -16.92
CA ALA A 452 4.53 -31.43 -17.58
C ALA A 452 4.87 -32.89 -17.30
N LEU A 453 4.63 -33.37 -16.07
CA LEU A 453 4.79 -34.76 -15.67
C LEU A 453 3.86 -35.69 -16.46
N GLN A 454 2.59 -35.31 -16.63
CA GLN A 454 1.62 -36.08 -17.41
C GLN A 454 2.03 -36.22 -18.88
N VAL A 455 2.67 -35.20 -19.45
CA VAL A 455 3.13 -35.21 -20.85
C VAL A 455 4.44 -36.00 -21.00
N ASN A 456 5.44 -35.75 -20.16
CA ASN A 456 6.76 -36.35 -20.30
C ASN A 456 6.85 -37.76 -19.73
N PHE A 457 6.10 -38.05 -18.66
CA PHE A 457 6.15 -39.30 -17.91
C PHE A 457 4.73 -39.85 -17.66
N PRO A 458 3.94 -40.11 -18.72
CA PRO A 458 2.52 -40.45 -18.61
C PRO A 458 2.28 -41.70 -17.76
N GLN A 459 3.17 -42.71 -17.84
CA GLN A 459 3.04 -43.92 -17.03
C GLN A 459 3.15 -43.61 -15.53
N LYS A 460 4.16 -42.83 -15.12
CA LYS A 460 4.33 -42.45 -13.70
C LYS A 460 3.15 -41.63 -13.19
N TYR A 461 2.65 -40.73 -14.03
CA TYR A 461 1.44 -39.97 -13.71
C TYR A 461 0.22 -40.88 -13.52
N ASN A 462 0.02 -41.86 -14.41
CA ASN A 462 -1.07 -42.83 -14.29
C ASN A 462 -0.93 -43.73 -13.06
N ASP A 463 0.31 -44.06 -12.66
CA ASP A 463 0.63 -44.82 -11.45
C ASP A 463 0.45 -43.98 -10.15
N GLY A 464 0.02 -42.73 -10.26
CA GLY A 464 -0.31 -41.85 -9.14
C GLY A 464 0.85 -40.98 -8.64
N TYR A 465 1.99 -40.95 -9.34
CA TYR A 465 3.10 -40.05 -9.01
C TYR A 465 2.71 -38.59 -9.29
N ARG A 466 2.95 -37.69 -8.34
CA ARG A 466 2.71 -36.26 -8.47
C ARG A 466 3.88 -35.47 -7.93
N ILE A 467 4.02 -34.21 -8.35
CA ILE A 467 4.94 -33.24 -7.76
C ILE A 467 4.13 -32.28 -6.87
N GLY A 468 4.67 -31.93 -5.71
CA GLY A 468 4.13 -30.91 -4.80
C GLY A 468 5.25 -30.31 -3.95
N PHE A 469 4.92 -29.40 -3.04
CA PHE A 469 5.92 -28.77 -2.17
C PHE A 469 6.08 -29.53 -0.85
N TYR A 470 7.30 -30.02 -0.59
CA TYR A 470 7.59 -30.74 0.66
C TYR A 470 7.63 -29.77 1.83
N ARG A 471 6.81 -30.04 2.84
CA ARG A 471 6.74 -29.27 4.08
C ARG A 471 6.97 -30.22 5.24
N ASP A 472 8.06 -30.00 5.96
CA ASP A 472 8.31 -30.77 7.17
C ASP A 472 7.41 -30.25 8.29
N ILE A 473 6.71 -31.16 8.98
CA ILE A 473 5.94 -30.80 10.17
C ILE A 473 6.88 -31.00 11.35
N PRO A 474 7.34 -29.92 12.00
CA PRO A 474 8.24 -30.06 13.13
C PRO A 474 7.59 -30.91 14.23
N SER A 475 8.33 -31.85 14.80
CA SER A 475 7.87 -32.62 15.96
C SER A 475 7.75 -31.73 17.20
N ARG A 476 6.84 -32.05 18.13
CA ARG A 476 6.78 -31.34 19.41
C ARG A 476 8.09 -31.56 20.17
N GLN A 477 8.64 -30.54 20.82
CA GLN A 477 9.83 -30.70 21.68
C GLN A 477 9.63 -31.78 22.77
N SER A 478 8.39 -31.99 23.23
CA SER A 478 8.03 -33.08 24.14
C SER A 478 8.19 -34.49 23.54
N GLU A 479 8.05 -34.62 22.22
CA GLU A 479 8.10 -35.88 21.45
C GLU A 479 9.49 -36.14 20.85
N VAL A 480 10.37 -35.14 20.82
CA VAL A 480 11.78 -35.30 20.44
C VAL A 480 12.54 -35.93 21.61
N SER A 481 13.35 -36.95 21.31
CA SER A 481 14.21 -37.63 22.29
C SER A 481 15.12 -36.62 22.99
N GLN A 482 15.46 -36.86 24.26
CA GLN A 482 16.12 -35.89 25.14
C GLN A 482 17.44 -35.34 24.57
N ASN A 483 18.16 -36.15 23.77
CA ASN A 483 19.42 -35.78 23.11
C ASN A 483 19.25 -34.87 21.87
N ASN A 484 18.04 -34.77 21.31
CA ASN A 484 17.74 -33.99 20.11
C ASN A 484 16.90 -32.72 20.40
N ARG A 485 16.63 -32.44 21.69
CA ARG A 485 15.94 -31.21 22.11
C ARG A 485 16.90 -30.02 22.02
N LEU A 486 16.36 -28.86 21.61
CA LEU A 486 17.15 -27.62 21.50
C LEU A 486 17.72 -27.14 22.85
N ASP A 487 17.14 -27.60 23.97
CA ASP A 487 17.54 -27.25 25.33
C ASP A 487 18.51 -28.26 25.97
N ALA A 488 19.11 -29.17 25.19
CA ALA A 488 20.11 -30.08 25.73
C ALA A 488 21.34 -29.25 26.17
N PRO A 489 21.76 -29.30 27.46
CA PRO A 489 23.02 -28.68 27.86
C PRO A 489 24.13 -29.33 27.03
N GLN A 490 24.87 -28.50 26.28
CA GLN A 490 26.09 -28.95 25.61
C GLN A 490 27.02 -29.52 26.70
N ALA A 491 27.32 -30.81 26.60
CA ALA A 491 28.23 -31.51 27.49
C ALA A 491 29.69 -31.09 27.23
#